data_AF-A0A520QV71-F1
#
_entry.id   AF-A0A520QV71-F1
#
_cell.length_a   1.000
_cell.length_b   1.000
_cell.length_c   1.000
_cell.angle_alpha   90.00
_cell.angle_beta   90.00
_cell.angle_gamma   90.00
#
_symmetry.space_group_name_H-M   'P 1'
#
loop_
_entity.id
_entity.type
_entity.pdbx_description
1 polymer ?
#
loop_
_entity_poly.entity_id
_entity_poly.type
_entity_poly.pdbx_seq_one_letter_code
_entity_poly.pdbx_strand_id
1 'polypeptide(L)' 'HILPTKGAGRYTGGLFVGKFIKTLSFQRMTKESTKTVGAACARISRYEGMEAHARTGDVRLRKYGFSN' A
#
# COMPACT_ATOMS: atom_id res chain seq x y z
N HIS A 1 -8.60 14.93 -29.69
CA HIS A 1 -7.84 14.50 -30.89
C HIS A 1 -6.36 14.22 -30.60
N ILE A 2 -5.80 14.63 -29.47
CA ILE A 2 -4.43 14.26 -29.08
C ILE A 2 -4.45 12.81 -28.58
N LEU A 3 -4.00 11.88 -29.42
CA LEU A 3 -4.05 10.44 -29.19
C LEU A 3 -2.68 9.78 -29.40
N PRO A 4 -2.42 8.62 -28.76
CA PRO A 4 -1.19 7.87 -28.94
C PRO A 4 -1.14 7.20 -30.33
N THR A 5 0.03 7.20 -30.98
CA THR A 5 0.26 6.57 -32.29
C THR A 5 1.15 5.32 -32.15
N LYS A 6 1.54 4.69 -33.28
CA LYS A 6 2.42 3.49 -33.30
C LYS A 6 1.93 2.32 -32.43
N GLY A 7 0.61 2.14 -32.30
CA GLY A 7 -0.01 1.06 -31.53
C GLY A 7 -0.07 1.28 -30.02
N ALA A 8 0.41 2.41 -29.50
CA ALA A 8 0.40 2.70 -28.06
C ALA A 8 -1.01 2.79 -27.43
N GLY A 9 -2.04 2.96 -28.26
CA GLY A 9 -3.44 2.90 -27.82
C GLY A 9 -3.84 1.58 -27.13
N ARG A 10 -3.04 0.51 -27.25
CA ARG A 10 -3.26 -0.76 -26.55
C ARG A 10 -2.98 -0.70 -25.04
N TYR A 11 -2.17 0.26 -24.57
CA TYR A 11 -1.72 0.34 -23.18
C TYR A 11 -1.69 1.76 -22.60
N THR A 12 -1.96 2.79 -23.39
CA THR A 12 -2.20 4.16 -22.90
C THR A 12 -3.39 4.80 -23.59
N GLY A 13 -4.13 5.63 -22.85
CA GLY A 13 -5.19 6.48 -23.40
C GLY A 13 -4.66 7.79 -24.02
N GLY A 14 -5.57 8.53 -24.65
CA GLY A 14 -5.35 9.90 -25.16
C GLY A 14 -5.02 10.92 -24.07
N LEU A 15 -4.72 12.16 -24.49
CA LEU A 15 -4.53 13.24 -23.52
C LEU A 15 -5.86 13.53 -22.80
N PHE A 16 -5.79 13.63 -21.48
CA PHE A 16 -6.91 13.98 -20.60
C PHE A 16 -6.35 14.60 -19.32
N VAL A 17 -7.23 15.15 -18.47
CA VAL A 17 -6.83 15.85 -17.23
C VAL A 17 -5.94 15.01 -16.31
N GLY A 18 -6.13 13.68 -16.28
CA GLY A 18 -5.33 12.75 -15.48
C GLY A 18 -3.83 12.80 -15.77
N LYS A 19 -3.42 13.25 -16.96
CA LYS A 19 -2.00 13.42 -17.34
C LYS A 19 -1.34 14.64 -16.69
N PHE A 20 -2.12 15.54 -16.06
CA PHE A 20 -1.64 16.74 -15.39
C PHE A 20 -1.77 16.67 -13.86
N ILE A 21 -2.29 15.57 -13.34
CA ILE A 21 -2.41 15.33 -11.90
C ILE A 21 -1.61 14.08 -11.52
N LYS A 22 -1.27 13.99 -10.23
CA LYS A 22 -0.70 12.78 -9.63
C LYS A 22 -1.74 12.19 -8.70
N THR A 23 -2.11 10.93 -8.91
CA THR A 23 -2.99 10.21 -8.00
C THR A 23 -2.15 9.64 -6.86
N LEU A 24 -2.32 10.16 -5.64
CA LEU A 24 -1.66 9.64 -4.45
C LEU A 24 -2.60 8.69 -3.70
N SER A 25 -2.08 7.53 -3.29
CA SER A 25 -2.76 6.66 -2.33
C SER A 25 -2.59 7.20 -0.90
N PHE A 26 -3.66 7.19 -0.11
CA PHE A 26 -3.63 7.55 1.31
C PHE A 26 -4.33 6.47 2.13
N GLN A 27 -3.78 6.17 3.30
CA GLN A 27 -4.38 5.24 4.25
C GLN A 27 -4.30 5.78 5.68
N ARG A 28 -5.38 5.60 6.44
CA ARG A 28 -5.47 5.88 7.87
C ARG A 28 -6.06 4.67 8.57
N MET A 29 -5.42 4.24 9.64
CA MET A 29 -5.79 3.03 10.38
C MET A 29 -6.30 3.39 11.77
N THR A 30 -7.36 2.72 12.21
CA THR A 30 -7.84 2.77 13.60
C THR A 30 -7.01 1.84 14.48
N LYS A 31 -7.14 1.95 15.80
CA LYS A 31 -6.45 1.04 16.72
C LYS A 31 -6.86 -0.41 16.47
N GLU A 32 -8.14 -0.65 16.27
CA GLU A 32 -8.76 -1.97 16.04
C GLU A 32 -8.23 -2.62 14.77
N SER A 33 -8.00 -1.83 13.70
CA SER A 33 -7.43 -2.34 12.44
C SER A 33 -6.00 -2.89 12.61
N THR A 34 -5.28 -2.45 13.65
CA THR A 34 -3.93 -2.96 13.97
C THR A 34 -3.95 -4.46 14.21
N LYS A 35 -5.02 -5.02 14.79
CA LYS A 35 -5.15 -6.46 15.06
C LYS A 35 -4.97 -7.28 13.79
N THR A 36 -5.70 -6.92 12.73
CA THR A 36 -5.67 -7.67 11.47
C THR A 36 -4.47 -7.29 10.61
N VAL A 37 -4.24 -5.99 10.41
CA VAL A 37 -3.20 -5.52 9.48
C VAL A 37 -1.80 -5.66 10.07
N GLY A 38 -1.63 -5.34 11.36
CA GLY A 38 -0.35 -5.44 12.04
C GLY A 38 0.17 -6.87 12.07
N ALA A 39 -0.70 -7.85 12.36
CA ALA A 39 -0.33 -9.26 12.38
C ALA A 39 -0.01 -9.80 10.99
N ALA A 40 -0.82 -9.46 9.98
CA ALA A 40 -0.53 -9.82 8.59
C ALA A 40 0.80 -9.22 8.11
N CYS A 41 1.01 -7.91 8.31
CA CYS A 41 2.23 -7.21 7.94
C CYS A 41 3.45 -7.79 8.64
N ALA A 42 3.36 -8.10 9.94
CA ALA A 42 4.47 -8.67 10.69
C ALA A 42 4.88 -10.05 10.18
N ARG A 43 3.92 -10.92 9.85
CA ARG A 43 4.20 -12.24 9.29
C ARG A 43 4.81 -12.15 7.89
N ILE A 44 4.20 -11.36 6.99
CA ILE A 44 4.71 -11.18 5.62
C ILE A 44 6.14 -10.62 5.65
N SER A 45 6.37 -9.57 6.46
CA SER A 45 7.69 -8.96 6.57
C SER A 45 8.76 -9.95 7.04
N ARG A 46 8.43 -10.90 7.93
CA ARG A 46 9.38 -11.95 8.35
C ARG A 46 9.67 -12.95 7.23
N TYR A 47 8.66 -13.34 6.47
CA TYR A 47 8.86 -14.19 5.30
C TYR A 47 9.73 -13.52 4.23
N GLU A 48 9.68 -12.20 4.14
CA GLU A 48 10.50 -11.40 3.23
C GLU A 48 11.89 -11.01 3.79
N GLY A 49 12.22 -11.43 5.03
CA GLY A 49 13.50 -11.08 5.67
C GLY A 49 13.59 -9.63 6.17
N MET A 50 12.47 -8.91 6.26
CA MET A 50 12.38 -7.49 6.63
C MET A 50 12.04 -7.30 8.12
N GLU A 51 12.92 -7.73 9.03
CA GLU A 51 12.63 -7.76 10.49
C GLU A 51 12.23 -6.40 11.08
N ALA A 52 12.80 -5.29 10.62
CA ALA A 52 12.42 -3.96 11.09
C ALA A 52 10.96 -3.62 10.76
N HIS A 53 10.47 -4.03 9.58
CA HIS A 53 9.08 -3.86 9.19
C HIS A 53 8.16 -4.74 10.05
N ALA A 54 8.60 -5.96 10.36
CA ALA A 54 7.85 -6.85 11.24
C ALA A 54 7.67 -6.25 12.64
N ARG A 55 8.75 -5.74 13.21
CA ARG A 55 8.75 -5.11 14.55
C ARG A 55 7.84 -3.90 14.64
N THR A 56 7.70 -3.11 13.57
CA THR A 56 6.73 -2.00 13.56
C THR A 56 5.29 -2.46 13.75
N GLY A 57 4.94 -3.65 13.26
CA GLY A 57 3.65 -4.30 13.52
C GLY A 57 3.56 -4.81 14.95
N ASP A 58 4.53 -5.60 15.40
CA ASP A 58 4.53 -6.21 16.75
C ASP A 58 4.44 -5.19 17.88
N VAL A 59 5.17 -4.07 17.77
CA VAL A 59 5.17 -3.02 18.79
C VAL A 59 3.77 -2.41 18.92
N ARG A 60 3.04 -2.23 17.82
CA ARG A 60 1.68 -1.68 17.84
C ARG A 60 0.66 -2.70 18.33
N LEU A 61 0.78 -3.97 17.92
CA LEU A 61 -0.03 -5.06 18.46
C LEU A 61 0.09 -5.12 19.99
N ARG A 62 1.33 -5.16 20.50
CA ARG A 62 1.60 -5.17 21.94
C ARG A 62 1.07 -3.92 22.64
N LYS A 63 1.31 -2.73 22.07
CA LYS A 63 0.84 -1.45 22.64
C LYS A 63 -0.67 -1.41 22.83
N TYR A 64 -1.43 -2.05 21.95
CA TYR A 64 -2.90 -2.07 22.00
C TYR A 64 -3.49 -3.36 22.56
N GLY A 65 -2.66 -4.25 23.13
CA GLY A 65 -3.12 -5.47 23.79
C GLY A 65 -3.56 -6.59 22.84
N PHE A 66 -3.10 -6.58 21.59
CA PHE A 66 -3.37 -7.64 20.60
C PHE A 66 -2.20 -8.63 20.53
N SER A 67 -2.53 -9.90 20.31
CA SER A 67 -1.55 -10.95 20.00
C SER A 67 -1.23 -10.96 18.50
N ASN A 68 -0.01 -11.38 18.17
CA ASN A 68 0.40 -11.66 16.79
C ASN A 68 0.12 -13.13 16.46
#